data_AF-A0A938LTF7-F1
#
_entry.id   AF-A0A938LTF7-F1
#
_cell.length_a   1.000
_cell.length_b   1.000
_cell.length_c   1.000
_cell.angle_alpha   90.00
_cell.angle_beta   90.00
_cell.angle_gamma   90.00
#
_symmetry.space_group_name_H-M   'P 1'
#
loop_
_entity.id
_entity.type
_entity.pdbx_description
1 polymer ?
#
loop_
_entity_poly.entity_id
_entity_poly.type
_entity_poly.pdbx_seq_one_letter_code
_entity_poly.pdbx_strand_id
1 'polypeptide(L)'
;MNRRDCSGDSCRRTSVWVALVVFVSVCISAPAGQAAHVTINEDGVLLIDGRKILPIGFTGGPPPGGRTPDGKSAFEEIRAAGGTFFRTGPQGGDSWNEATLAQEQIQMDAAARHGLYCWPRLENLSSLREDDVCEERSWRRYAAARSDFQ
;
A
#
# COMPACT_ATOMS: atom_id res chain seq x y z
N MET A 1 0.03 26.17 67.74
CA MET A 1 0.61 26.59 66.44
C MET A 1 1.88 25.78 66.21
N ASN A 2 2.19 25.15 65.08
CA ASN A 2 1.59 25.12 63.75
C ASN A 2 2.08 23.82 63.07
N ARG A 3 1.17 23.00 62.52
CA ARG A 3 1.51 21.83 61.69
C ARG A 3 1.94 22.31 60.31
N ARG A 4 2.97 21.70 59.71
CA ARG A 4 3.11 21.62 58.25
C ARG A 4 3.45 20.19 57.87
N ASP A 5 2.39 19.51 57.44
CA ASP A 5 2.39 18.20 56.83
C ASP A 5 2.92 18.33 55.39
N CYS A 6 3.83 17.45 54.98
CA CYS A 6 4.37 17.38 53.63
C CYS A 6 4.36 15.91 53.21
N SER A 7 4.01 15.68 51.94
CA SER A 7 4.06 14.41 51.20
C SER A 7 2.81 13.54 51.25
N GLY A 8 1.96 13.69 50.22
CA GLY A 8 0.96 12.69 49.84
C GLY A 8 0.53 12.80 48.37
N ASP A 9 0.34 14.01 47.86
CA ASP A 9 -0.39 14.18 46.58
C ASP A 9 0.46 14.24 45.31
N SER A 10 1.79 14.39 45.41
CA SER A 10 2.62 14.62 44.22
C SER A 10 2.92 13.35 43.40
N CYS A 11 2.85 12.17 44.01
CA CYS A 11 3.23 10.89 43.38
C CYS A 11 2.12 10.27 42.52
N ARG A 12 0.85 10.60 42.82
CA ARG A 12 -0.32 10.00 42.16
C ARG A 12 -0.69 10.69 40.85
N ARG A 13 -0.33 11.97 40.71
CA ARG A 13 -0.65 12.81 39.54
C ARG A 13 0.33 12.58 38.38
N THR A 14 1.60 12.35 38.65
CA THR A 14 2.63 12.06 37.62
C THR A 14 2.46 10.69 36.97
N SER A 15 1.99 9.68 37.71
CA SER A 15 1.79 8.32 37.17
C SER A 15 0.69 8.22 36.11
N VAL A 16 -0.37 9.05 36.20
CA VAL A 16 -1.46 9.06 35.21
C VAL A 16 -1.03 9.69 33.89
N TRP A 17 -0.22 10.75 33.93
CA TRP A 17 0.31 11.40 32.71
C TRP A 17 1.32 10.53 31.98
N VAL A 18 2.18 9.80 32.70
CA VAL A 18 3.13 8.86 32.09
C VAL A 18 2.41 7.69 31.41
N ALA A 19 1.37 7.13 32.04
CA ALA A 19 0.57 6.07 31.42
C ALA A 19 -0.19 6.54 30.17
N LEU A 20 -0.66 7.80 30.15
CA LEU A 20 -1.38 8.37 29.01
C LEU A 20 -0.44 8.68 27.83
N VAL A 21 0.79 9.13 28.10
CA VAL A 21 1.83 9.34 27.06
C VAL A 21 2.27 8.01 26.43
N VAL A 22 2.40 6.94 27.23
CA VAL A 22 2.77 5.61 26.71
C VAL A 22 1.66 4.99 25.86
N PHE A 23 0.38 5.18 26.21
CA PHE A 23 -0.75 4.65 25.45
C PHE A 23 -1.00 5.40 24.12
N VAL A 24 -0.73 6.71 24.08
CA VAL A 24 -0.83 7.51 22.84
C VAL A 24 0.32 7.19 21.87
N SER A 25 1.51 6.86 22.38
CA SER A 25 2.67 6.56 21.53
C SER A 25 2.57 5.24 20.76
N VAL A 26 1.71 4.30 21.17
CA VAL A 26 1.57 2.98 20.52
C VAL A 26 0.63 3.00 19.29
N CYS A 27 -0.13 4.08 19.09
CA CYS A 27 -1.19 4.12 18.06
C CYS A 27 -0.78 4.75 16.71
N ILE A 28 0.47 5.18 16.49
CA ILE A 28 0.86 5.98 15.32
C ILE A 28 1.88 5.28 14.42
N SER A 29 1.84 3.96 14.33
CA SER A 29 2.67 3.25 13.35
C SER A 29 1.86 2.16 12.69
N ALA A 30 0.93 2.57 11.83
CA ALA A 30 0.52 1.69 10.74
C ALA A 30 1.78 1.46 9.91
N PRO A 31 2.30 0.21 9.79
CA PRO A 31 3.40 -0.04 8.90
C PRO A 31 2.91 0.29 7.49
N ALA A 32 3.47 1.32 6.87
CA ALA A 32 3.44 1.44 5.43
C ALA A 32 4.04 0.13 4.89
N GLY A 33 3.29 -0.60 4.06
CA GLY A 33 3.77 -1.85 3.50
C GLY A 33 5.08 -1.57 2.76
N GLN A 34 6.17 -2.20 3.20
CA GLN A 34 7.46 -2.03 2.57
C GLN A 34 7.37 -2.50 1.11
N ALA A 35 7.95 -1.74 0.18
CA ALA A 35 7.94 -2.11 -1.23
C ALA A 35 8.56 -3.50 -1.42
N ALA A 36 7.83 -4.38 -2.12
CA ALA A 36 8.27 -5.74 -2.38
C ALA A 36 9.53 -5.73 -3.27
N HIS A 37 10.55 -6.51 -2.90
CA HIS A 37 11.75 -6.63 -3.71
C HIS A 37 11.55 -7.67 -4.81
N VAL A 38 11.40 -7.20 -6.05
CA VAL A 38 11.09 -8.05 -7.21
C VAL A 38 12.34 -8.25 -8.07
N THR A 39 12.69 -9.51 -8.33
CA THR A 39 13.83 -9.88 -9.19
C THR A 39 13.45 -11.03 -10.11
N ILE A 40 14.25 -11.24 -11.15
CA ILE A 40 14.19 -12.44 -12.00
C ILE A 40 15.54 -13.15 -11.82
N ASN A 41 15.54 -14.43 -11.46
CA ASN A 41 16.80 -15.17 -11.33
C ASN A 41 17.35 -15.64 -12.69
N GLU A 42 18.49 -16.32 -12.65
CA GLU A 42 19.15 -16.91 -13.83
C GLU A 42 18.28 -17.93 -14.57
N ASP A 43 17.32 -18.57 -13.88
CA ASP A 43 16.36 -19.50 -14.49
C ASP A 43 15.18 -18.78 -15.19
N GLY A 44 15.11 -17.44 -15.13
CA GLY A 44 13.97 -16.68 -15.65
C GLY A 44 12.73 -16.70 -14.75
N VAL A 45 12.86 -17.11 -13.49
CA VAL A 45 11.74 -17.19 -12.53
C VAL A 45 11.61 -15.88 -11.77
N LEU A 46 10.38 -15.40 -11.62
CA LEU A 46 10.06 -14.22 -10.79
C LEU A 46 10.24 -14.56 -9.31
N LEU A 47 10.98 -13.72 -8.60
CA LEU A 47 11.13 -13.78 -7.15
C LEU A 47 10.56 -12.52 -6.51
N ILE A 48 9.81 -12.71 -5.43
CA ILE A 48 9.42 -11.64 -4.53
C ILE A 48 10.01 -11.92 -3.16
N ASP A 49 10.82 -10.97 -2.68
CA ASP A 49 11.57 -11.08 -1.43
C ASP A 49 12.39 -12.38 -1.38
N GLY A 50 13.01 -12.73 -2.51
CA GLY A 50 13.82 -13.95 -2.68
C GLY A 50 13.01 -15.26 -2.83
N ARG A 51 11.68 -15.22 -2.83
CA ARG A 51 10.83 -16.40 -2.99
C ARG A 51 10.32 -16.52 -4.41
N LYS A 52 10.54 -17.69 -5.03
CA LYS A 52 9.97 -18.03 -6.35
C LYS A 52 8.44 -17.98 -6.28
N ILE A 53 7.83 -17.26 -7.21
CA ILE A 53 6.37 -17.12 -7.30
C ILE A 53 5.90 -17.39 -8.73
N LEU A 54 4.78 -18.09 -8.87
CA LEU A 54 4.05 -18.17 -10.14
C LEU A 54 3.02 -17.04 -10.19
N PRO A 55 3.13 -16.10 -11.13
CA PRO A 55 2.15 -15.03 -11.24
C PRO A 55 0.82 -15.54 -11.77
N ILE A 56 -0.22 -15.40 -10.94
CA ILE A 56 -1.62 -15.65 -11.29
C ILE A 56 -2.31 -14.30 -11.13
N GLY A 57 -2.44 -13.62 -12.28
CA GLY A 57 -2.88 -12.24 -12.36
C GLY A 57 -4.33 -12.11 -12.83
N PHE A 58 -5.09 -11.22 -12.20
CA PHE A 58 -6.42 -10.81 -12.67
C PHE A 58 -6.38 -9.40 -13.25
N THR A 59 -7.22 -9.10 -14.24
CA THR A 59 -7.35 -7.75 -14.78
C THR A 59 -8.45 -7.00 -14.04
N GLY A 60 -8.09 -5.92 -13.36
CA GLY A 60 -8.99 -5.27 -12.40
C GLY A 60 -9.06 -6.08 -11.11
N GLY A 61 -8.70 -5.43 -9.99
CA GLY A 61 -8.94 -6.00 -8.67
C GLY A 61 -10.38 -5.75 -8.22
N PRO A 62 -10.86 -6.46 -7.18
CA PRO A 62 -12.09 -6.08 -6.52
C PRO A 62 -11.97 -4.64 -5.97
N PRO A 63 -13.09 -3.93 -5.79
CA PRO A 63 -13.06 -2.61 -5.17
C PRO A 63 -12.49 -2.69 -3.75
N PRO A 64 -11.80 -1.65 -3.25
CA PRO A 64 -11.32 -1.60 -1.87
C PRO A 64 -12.47 -1.81 -0.88
N GLY A 65 -12.33 -2.78 0.03
CA GLY A 65 -13.39 -3.16 0.96
C GLY A 65 -14.57 -3.94 0.33
N GLY A 66 -14.44 -4.33 -0.93
CA GLY A 66 -15.40 -5.17 -1.63
C GLY A 66 -15.62 -6.51 -0.93
N ARG A 67 -16.86 -6.98 -0.97
CA ARG A 67 -17.29 -8.23 -0.35
C ARG A 67 -17.86 -9.19 -1.37
N THR A 68 -17.74 -10.47 -1.09
CA THR A 68 -18.37 -11.52 -1.88
C THR A 68 -19.84 -11.67 -1.50
N PRO A 69 -20.68 -12.41 -2.26
CA PRO A 69 -22.10 -12.58 -1.94
C PRO A 69 -22.35 -13.12 -0.52
N ASP A 70 -21.42 -13.92 0.01
CA ASP A 70 -21.46 -14.47 1.37
C ASP A 70 -20.88 -13.51 2.43
N GLY A 71 -20.50 -12.29 2.04
CA GLY A 71 -20.03 -11.22 2.93
C GLY A 71 -18.55 -11.26 3.31
N LYS A 72 -17.74 -12.16 2.74
CA LYS A 72 -16.29 -12.26 2.97
C LYS A 72 -15.53 -11.18 2.21
N SER A 73 -14.30 -10.86 2.62
CA SER A 73 -13.44 -9.95 1.86
C SER A 73 -13.14 -10.54 0.48
N ALA A 74 -13.39 -9.77 -0.59
CA ALA A 74 -13.12 -10.20 -1.95
C ALA A 74 -11.63 -10.44 -2.21
N PHE A 75 -10.75 -9.64 -1.62
CA PHE A 75 -9.30 -9.84 -1.72
C PHE A 75 -8.85 -11.12 -1.02
N GLU A 76 -9.40 -11.42 0.17
CA GLU A 76 -9.07 -12.65 0.89
C GLU A 76 -9.52 -13.88 0.12
N GLU A 77 -10.69 -13.84 -0.52
CA GLU A 77 -11.19 -14.93 -1.35
C GLU A 77 -10.25 -15.22 -2.52
N ILE A 78 -9.82 -14.18 -3.25
CA ILE A 78 -8.88 -14.32 -4.35
C ILE A 78 -7.54 -14.86 -3.87
N ARG A 79 -7.04 -14.35 -2.74
CA ARG A 79 -5.80 -14.83 -2.14
C ARG A 79 -5.90 -16.30 -1.72
N ALA A 80 -7.02 -16.72 -1.14
CA ALA A 80 -7.28 -18.09 -0.73
C ALA A 80 -7.39 -19.03 -1.94
N ALA A 81 -7.93 -18.53 -3.06
CA ALA A 81 -7.99 -19.26 -4.33
C ALA A 81 -6.62 -19.37 -5.05
N GLY A 82 -5.57 -18.73 -4.53
CA GLY A 82 -4.21 -18.78 -5.10
C GLY A 82 -3.86 -17.62 -6.04
N GLY A 83 -4.71 -16.59 -6.13
CA GLY A 83 -4.36 -15.36 -6.82
C GLY A 83 -3.16 -14.66 -6.18
N THR A 84 -2.28 -14.09 -7.01
CA THR A 84 -1.06 -13.41 -6.54
C THR A 84 -0.96 -11.97 -7.03
N PHE A 85 -1.48 -11.65 -8.22
CA PHE A 85 -1.37 -10.30 -8.79
C PHE A 85 -2.71 -9.73 -9.26
N PHE A 86 -2.79 -8.40 -9.25
CA PHE A 86 -3.80 -7.64 -9.99
C PHE A 86 -3.11 -6.72 -10.98
N ARG A 87 -3.62 -6.70 -12.21
CA ARG A 87 -3.33 -5.62 -13.14
C ARG A 87 -4.23 -4.44 -12.82
N THR A 88 -3.64 -3.35 -12.35
CA THR A 88 -4.28 -2.14 -11.85
C THR A 88 -3.98 -0.94 -12.77
N GLY A 89 -4.37 0.28 -12.39
CA GLY A 89 -4.19 1.49 -13.18
C GLY A 89 -5.43 1.94 -13.96
N PRO A 90 -5.31 3.07 -14.68
CA PRO A 90 -6.39 3.66 -15.48
C PRO A 90 -6.95 2.64 -16.49
N GLN A 91 -8.28 2.62 -16.65
CA GLN A 91 -8.97 1.75 -17.62
C GLN A 91 -9.58 2.59 -18.74
N GLY A 92 -9.82 1.98 -19.91
CA GLY A 92 -10.62 2.61 -20.96
C GLY A 92 -9.99 3.84 -21.65
N GLY A 93 -8.67 4.02 -21.56
CA GLY A 93 -7.98 5.15 -22.19
C GLY A 93 -7.76 6.36 -21.27
N ASP A 94 -8.11 6.26 -19.99
CA ASP A 94 -7.82 7.31 -19.01
C ASP A 94 -6.31 7.62 -18.90
N SER A 95 -5.98 8.89 -18.67
CA SER A 95 -4.60 9.37 -18.53
C SER A 95 -4.09 9.28 -17.11
N TRP A 96 -2.78 9.07 -16.95
CA TRP A 96 -2.11 9.14 -15.64
C TRP A 96 -2.02 10.60 -15.15
N ASN A 97 -2.97 10.97 -14.31
CA ASN A 97 -3.05 12.25 -13.59
C ASN A 97 -3.11 12.03 -12.06
N GLU A 98 -3.09 13.11 -11.28
CA GLU A 98 -3.11 13.05 -9.81
C GLU A 98 -4.28 12.23 -9.23
N ALA A 99 -5.47 12.35 -9.81
CA ALA A 99 -6.63 11.61 -9.35
C ALA A 99 -6.47 10.10 -9.60
N THR A 100 -5.98 9.72 -10.78
CA THR A 100 -5.72 8.30 -11.10
C THR A 100 -4.56 7.72 -10.29
N LEU A 101 -3.53 8.51 -9.98
CA LEU A 101 -2.42 8.09 -9.12
C LEU A 101 -2.90 7.86 -7.69
N ALA A 102 -3.74 8.75 -7.15
CA ALA A 102 -4.34 8.58 -5.83
C ALA A 102 -5.24 7.34 -5.77
N GLN A 103 -6.05 7.11 -6.80
CA GLN A 103 -6.90 5.92 -6.88
C GLN A 103 -6.08 4.63 -6.97
N GLU A 104 -4.99 4.66 -7.76
CA GLU A 104 -4.07 3.54 -7.88
C GLU A 104 -3.40 3.21 -6.55
N GLN A 105 -2.97 4.24 -5.81
CA GLN A 105 -2.39 4.06 -4.48
C GLN A 105 -3.37 3.37 -3.53
N ILE A 106 -4.63 3.82 -3.47
CA ILE A 106 -5.67 3.20 -2.64
C ILE A 106 -5.86 1.73 -3.01
N GLN A 107 -5.85 1.40 -4.31
CA GLN A 107 -5.99 0.04 -4.79
C GLN A 107 -4.79 -0.84 -4.41
N MET A 108 -3.57 -0.33 -4.59
CA MET A 108 -2.33 -1.03 -4.23
C MET A 108 -2.24 -1.27 -2.72
N ASP A 109 -2.57 -0.26 -1.91
CA ASP A 109 -2.61 -0.40 -0.46
C ASP A 109 -3.65 -1.42 -0.01
N ALA A 110 -4.81 -1.46 -0.68
CA ALA A 110 -5.83 -2.46 -0.41
C ALA A 110 -5.35 -3.88 -0.72
N ALA A 111 -4.72 -4.09 -1.87
CA ALA A 111 -4.14 -5.38 -2.23
C ALA A 111 -3.01 -5.81 -1.28
N ALA A 112 -2.12 -4.87 -0.94
CA ALA A 112 -0.98 -5.11 -0.06
C ALA A 112 -1.38 -5.59 1.33
N ARG A 113 -2.48 -5.04 1.91
CA ARG A 113 -3.04 -5.51 3.19
C ARG A 113 -3.45 -6.98 3.19
N HIS A 114 -3.70 -7.55 2.02
CA HIS A 114 -4.07 -8.96 1.85
C HIS A 114 -2.92 -9.81 1.27
N GLY A 115 -1.70 -9.28 1.20
CA GLY A 115 -0.53 -9.98 0.66
C GLY A 115 -0.61 -10.26 -0.84
N LEU A 116 -1.32 -9.40 -1.58
CA LEU A 116 -1.46 -9.45 -3.03
C LEU A 116 -0.65 -8.33 -3.67
N TYR A 117 -0.15 -8.57 -4.88
CA TYR A 117 0.72 -7.65 -5.60
C TYR A 117 -0.03 -6.94 -6.73
N CYS A 118 0.48 -5.77 -7.13
CA CYS A 118 -0.11 -4.98 -8.21
C CYS A 118 0.88 -4.76 -9.35
N TRP A 119 0.38 -4.90 -10.58
CA TRP A 119 1.05 -4.55 -11.81
C TRP A 119 0.28 -3.43 -12.51
N PRO A 120 0.70 -2.17 -12.33
CA PRO A 120 0.03 -1.07 -12.99
C PRO A 120 0.15 -1.21 -14.50
N ARG A 121 -0.99 -1.02 -15.15
CA ARG A 121 -1.11 -0.99 -16.59
C ARG A 121 -0.56 0.34 -17.09
N LEU A 122 0.50 0.26 -17.86
CA LEU A 122 1.10 1.42 -18.53
C LEU A 122 0.66 1.51 -19.99
N GLU A 123 -0.55 1.09 -20.36
CA GLU A 123 -0.97 0.95 -21.76
C GLU A 123 -0.75 2.23 -22.58
N ASN A 124 -1.35 3.35 -22.17
CA ASN A 124 -1.14 4.69 -22.77
C ASN A 124 0.28 5.27 -22.57
N LEU A 125 1.15 4.57 -21.84
CA LEU A 125 2.55 4.97 -21.60
C LEU A 125 3.54 3.95 -22.17
N SER A 126 3.05 2.86 -22.77
CA SER A 126 3.86 1.75 -23.25
C SER A 126 4.29 1.96 -24.70
N SER A 127 3.57 2.83 -25.40
CA SER A 127 3.81 3.21 -26.80
C SER A 127 4.47 4.58 -26.93
N LEU A 128 5.36 4.96 -26.00
CA LEU A 128 6.10 6.21 -26.10
C LEU A 128 6.80 6.28 -27.45
N ARG A 129 6.28 7.13 -28.33
CA ARG A 129 7.03 7.55 -29.51
C ARG A 129 8.00 8.63 -29.06
N GLU A 130 9.20 8.64 -29.64
CA GLU A 130 10.26 9.61 -29.29
C GLU A 130 9.85 11.08 -29.46
N ASP A 131 8.75 11.34 -30.17
CA ASP A 131 8.18 12.67 -30.41
C ASP A 131 6.99 13.05 -29.51
N ASP A 132 6.46 12.15 -28.67
CA ASP A 132 5.29 12.44 -27.83
C ASP A 132 5.63 12.95 -26.43
N VAL A 133 5.83 14.27 -26.34
CA VAL A 133 6.18 15.01 -25.13
C VAL A 133 5.11 14.88 -24.01
N CYS A 134 3.85 14.62 -24.37
CA CYS A 134 2.75 14.52 -23.42
C CYS A 134 2.71 13.16 -22.73
N GLU A 135 2.93 12.08 -23.49
CA GLU A 135 3.09 10.74 -22.92
C GLU A 135 4.37 10.64 -22.08
N GLU A 136 5.49 11.23 -22.53
CA GLU A 136 6.74 11.24 -21.77
C GLU A 136 6.58 11.98 -20.43
N ARG A 137 5.89 13.13 -20.42
CA ARG A 137 5.60 13.87 -19.18
C ARG A 137 4.74 13.04 -18.22
N SER A 138 3.78 12.29 -18.74
CA SER A 138 2.88 11.45 -17.95
C SER A 138 3.63 10.25 -17.36
N TRP A 139 4.55 9.66 -18.13
CA TRP A 139 5.46 8.62 -17.64
C TRP A 139 6.39 9.15 -16.54
N ARG A 140 7.02 10.32 -16.74
CA ARG A 140 7.89 10.94 -15.72
C ARG A 140 7.13 11.24 -14.43
N ARG A 141 5.88 11.69 -14.52
CA ARG A 141 5.02 11.90 -13.34
C ARG A 141 4.78 10.59 -12.60
N TYR A 142 4.38 9.54 -13.30
CA TYR A 142 4.16 8.22 -12.69
C TYR A 142 5.47 7.68 -12.07
N ALA A 143 6.60 7.81 -12.77
CA ALA A 143 7.90 7.35 -12.28
C ALA A 143 8.35 8.11 -11.02
N ALA A 144 8.20 9.44 -11.00
CA ALA A 144 8.49 10.27 -9.83
C ALA A 144 7.57 9.93 -8.65
N ALA A 145 6.27 9.78 -8.91
CA ALA A 145 5.34 9.36 -7.87
C ALA A 145 5.76 8.01 -7.27
N ARG A 146 6.25 7.06 -8.08
CA ARG A 146 6.71 5.75 -7.62
C ARG A 146 8.03 5.78 -6.84
N SER A 147 8.97 6.65 -7.19
CA SER A 147 10.27 6.72 -6.50
C SER A 147 10.14 7.20 -5.06
N ASP A 148 9.13 8.02 -4.76
CA ASP A 148 8.90 8.57 -3.42
C ASP A 148 8.34 7.55 -2.42
N PHE A 149 7.96 6.35 -2.89
CA PHE A 149 7.39 5.26 -2.07
C PHE A 149 8.37 4.10 -1.80
N GLN A 150 9.61 4.14 -2.32
CA GLN A 150 10.67 3.15 -2.01
C GLN A 150 11.52 3.59 -0.82
#